data_AF-A0A7V3DIC9-F1
#
_entry.id   AF-A0A7V3DIC9-F1
#
_cell.length_a   1.000
_cell.length_b   1.000
_cell.length_c   1.000
_cell.angle_alpha   90.00
_cell.angle_beta   90.00
_cell.angle_gamma   90.00
#
_symmetry.space_group_name_H-M   'P 1'
#
loop_
_entity.id
_entity.type
_entity.pdbx_description
1 polymer ?
#
loop_
_entity_poly.entity_id
_entity_poly.type
_entity_poly.pdbx_seq_one_letter_code
_entity_poly.pdbx_strand_id
1 'polypeptide(L)'
;MLLAGAVCLSCLLIHSPGWAQAGSEREPVRYVGGVSIDPVPHDGRLRPPVGVANYQTFRANRTHPDRAEGFGWTYNHAPMLVYWNDTFYQEYLSNPVDEHIAPGHTLIVASRDGRDWSKPAVVFPAYEPPKGVAVPKGYHGYMMHQRMGFFVAPDGRLLALAFYGHAEDPFGPGGIGRVVREIYKDGTFGPIYFIRYASHGKWNEKNTSYPFYTRSSDAGFVAACEAFLSNRLMMLQCRDEDPGPKDFYPVKGDVEALSYYHRKDGKVVALWKWAMCALSADEGLTFSKPVKASTFTTDGAKAWGQKTQDGRYAIVYVPTTHSEHRYPLAMVTGDDGIIFDDLLVVHGEVPPRRFFGRWKDYGPQYVRGIEEGNGVPPDGAMWITYSVNKEDMWVSRIPVPVRYRVEGPVEDDFNRMETGGHIPGWNIYSPKWAPVRIVEYPSAHEKSLELRDEDPYDYAKAVRVFQEGVRAEISATVLARQADKGLLDIEALDRFGHRPVRLRFDSDGQIKAFVRGAWTNLQIYKPETWHKVDIAVNASPDGYFSVMIDGRNVLDRALLAEAVLSVERLSFRTGPYRDWPTRETDNEAKHPPLEGADDPAPVIVYNVRDVRAAAAT
;
A
#
# COMPACT_ATOMS: atom_id res chain seq x y z
N MET A 1 10.40 -56.77 63.54
CA MET A 1 9.37 -57.41 62.70
C MET A 1 9.18 -56.55 61.46
N LEU A 2 9.49 -57.13 60.30
CA LEU A 2 9.22 -56.58 58.96
C LEU A 2 7.74 -56.79 58.58
N LEU A 3 7.20 -55.91 57.74
CA LEU A 3 6.26 -56.14 56.62
C LEU A 3 5.93 -54.76 55.99
N ALA A 4 6.58 -54.36 54.89
CA ALA A 4 6.08 -54.41 53.49
C ALA A 4 4.70 -53.75 53.31
N GLY A 5 4.46 -52.71 52.50
CA GLY A 5 5.14 -52.21 51.31
C GLY A 5 4.14 -52.18 50.14
N ALA A 6 3.37 -51.10 50.00
CA ALA A 6 2.64 -50.76 48.76
C ALA A 6 2.17 -49.29 48.80
N VAL A 7 2.86 -48.41 48.06
CA VAL A 7 2.32 -47.10 47.66
C VAL A 7 2.39 -47.06 46.14
N CYS A 8 1.22 -47.15 45.49
CA CYS A 8 1.06 -46.92 44.07
C CYS A 8 1.42 -45.47 43.75
N LEU A 9 2.48 -45.28 42.98
CA LEU A 9 2.80 -44.01 42.35
C LEU A 9 2.00 -43.90 41.05
N SER A 10 0.80 -43.32 41.13
CA SER A 10 0.02 -42.95 39.95
C SER A 10 0.58 -41.65 39.39
N CYS A 11 1.40 -41.73 38.34
CA CYS A 11 1.80 -40.56 37.56
C CYS A 11 0.58 -39.92 36.89
N LEU A 12 0.05 -38.85 37.48
CA LEU A 12 -0.85 -37.92 36.79
C LEU A 12 -0.02 -37.13 35.76
N LEU A 13 -0.06 -37.58 34.51
CA LEU A 13 0.26 -36.76 33.34
C LEU A 13 -0.84 -35.70 33.20
N ILE A 14 -0.62 -34.56 33.84
CA ILE A 14 -1.41 -33.34 33.60
C ILE A 14 -1.18 -32.96 32.13
N HIS A 15 -2.18 -33.21 31.29
CA HIS A 15 -2.23 -32.67 29.93
C HIS A 15 -2.40 -31.16 30.04
N SER A 16 -1.31 -30.42 29.97
CA SER A 16 -1.37 -28.99 29.63
C SER A 16 -2.13 -28.86 28.30
N PRO A 17 -3.09 -27.92 28.16
CA PRO A 17 -3.72 -27.66 26.88
C PRO A 17 -2.60 -27.32 25.89
N GLY A 18 -2.40 -28.18 24.89
CA GLY A 18 -1.31 -28.04 23.93
C GLY A 18 -1.46 -26.75 23.15
N TRP A 19 -0.71 -25.72 23.52
CA TRP A 19 -0.53 -24.54 22.69
C TRP A 19 0.05 -25.02 21.36
N ALA A 20 -0.57 -24.65 20.24
CA ALA A 20 -0.02 -25.00 18.94
C ALA A 20 1.41 -24.43 18.84
N GLN A 21 2.32 -25.24 18.29
CA GLN A 21 3.68 -24.79 18.05
C GLN A 21 3.68 -23.90 16.82
N ALA A 22 4.11 -22.64 16.97
CA ALA A 22 4.26 -21.74 15.84
C ALA A 22 5.19 -22.35 14.78
N GLY A 23 4.83 -22.19 13.52
CA GLY A 23 5.55 -22.75 12.37
C GLY A 23 5.12 -24.18 12.00
N SER A 24 4.18 -24.77 12.76
CA SER A 24 3.54 -26.04 12.43
C SER A 24 2.30 -25.86 11.56
N GLU A 25 1.76 -26.95 11.03
CA GLU A 25 0.51 -26.94 10.25
C GLU A 25 -0.72 -26.41 11.01
N ARG A 26 -0.67 -26.43 12.36
CA ARG A 26 -1.75 -25.92 13.21
C ARG A 26 -1.64 -24.42 13.48
N GLU A 27 -0.46 -23.85 13.28
CA GLU A 27 -0.20 -22.42 13.44
C GLU A 27 1.01 -22.02 12.56
N PRO A 28 0.81 -21.88 11.24
CA PRO A 28 1.89 -21.60 10.29
C PRO A 28 2.68 -20.31 10.61
N VAL A 29 1.98 -19.26 11.04
CA VAL A 29 2.53 -17.95 11.38
C VAL A 29 1.90 -17.41 12.66
N ARG A 30 2.65 -16.59 13.39
CA ARG A 30 2.21 -15.95 14.64
C ARG A 30 2.75 -14.53 14.75
N TYR A 31 1.87 -13.58 15.03
CA TYR A 31 2.27 -12.25 15.48
C TYR A 31 2.42 -12.23 17.02
N VAL A 32 3.55 -11.74 17.52
CA VAL A 32 3.90 -11.70 18.95
C VAL A 32 4.22 -10.29 19.46
N GLY A 33 4.13 -9.27 18.62
CA GLY A 33 4.57 -7.91 18.96
C GLY A 33 3.71 -7.18 20.01
N GLY A 34 2.50 -7.68 20.32
CA GLY A 34 1.64 -7.14 21.39
C GLY A 34 1.04 -5.74 21.13
N VAL A 35 1.42 -5.08 20.03
CA VAL A 35 0.84 -3.80 19.59
C VAL A 35 -0.38 -4.07 18.71
N SER A 36 -1.48 -3.36 18.96
CA SER A 36 -2.65 -3.27 18.09
C SER A 36 -2.89 -1.82 17.67
N ILE A 37 -3.69 -1.62 16.63
CA ILE A 37 -4.07 -0.26 16.22
C ILE A 37 -5.06 0.37 17.20
N ASP A 38 -5.01 1.69 17.33
CA ASP A 38 -6.17 2.50 17.72
C ASP A 38 -7.04 2.73 16.45
N PRO A 39 -8.31 2.32 16.43
CA PRO A 39 -9.13 2.43 15.22
C PRO A 39 -9.54 3.87 14.86
N VAL A 40 -9.35 4.85 15.76
CA VAL A 40 -9.80 6.24 15.58
C VAL A 40 -8.92 7.00 14.58
N PRO A 41 -7.60 7.20 14.78
CA PRO A 41 -6.75 7.84 13.80
C PRO A 41 -6.46 6.91 12.62
N HIS A 42 -6.35 7.49 11.42
CA HIS A 42 -6.12 6.73 10.19
C HIS A 42 -4.83 5.90 10.19
N ASP A 43 -3.78 6.37 10.86
CA ASP A 43 -2.48 5.70 10.95
C ASP A 43 -2.43 4.61 12.04
N GLY A 44 -3.52 4.40 12.77
CA GLY A 44 -3.61 3.41 13.83
C GLY A 44 -2.73 3.69 15.06
N ARG A 45 -2.17 4.90 15.19
CA ARG A 45 -1.11 5.27 16.15
C ARG A 45 0.16 4.42 16.03
N LEU A 46 0.40 3.83 14.87
CA LEU A 46 1.59 3.03 14.64
C LEU A 46 2.78 3.91 14.27
N ARG A 47 3.99 3.44 14.56
CA ARG A 47 5.21 4.02 14.00
C ARG A 47 5.31 3.63 12.53
N PRO A 48 5.79 4.52 11.64
CA PRO A 48 6.13 4.12 10.29
C PRO A 48 7.51 3.44 10.24
N PRO A 49 7.75 2.51 9.31
CA PRO A 49 9.12 2.14 8.98
C PRO A 49 9.84 3.34 8.37
N VAL A 50 11.06 3.62 8.80
CA VAL A 50 11.88 4.76 8.35
C VAL A 50 12.12 4.68 6.86
N GLY A 51 11.79 5.76 6.14
CA GLY A 51 12.06 5.90 4.72
C GLY A 51 11.01 5.28 3.78
N VAL A 52 9.85 4.87 4.30
CA VAL A 52 8.74 4.41 3.45
C VAL A 52 8.24 5.55 2.58
N ALA A 53 8.12 5.30 1.28
CA ALA A 53 7.57 6.26 0.33
C ALA A 53 6.32 5.70 -0.35
N ASN A 54 5.21 6.41 -0.21
CA ASN A 54 3.91 6.11 -0.80
C ASN A 54 3.70 7.02 -2.02
N TYR A 55 3.60 6.42 -3.21
CA TYR A 55 3.42 7.14 -4.47
C TYR A 55 2.08 6.76 -5.10
N GLN A 56 1.28 7.77 -5.43
CA GLN A 56 0.06 7.56 -6.21
C GLN A 56 0.45 7.34 -7.67
N THR A 57 0.11 6.18 -8.21
CA THR A 57 0.44 5.80 -9.58
C THR A 57 -0.68 6.18 -10.55
N PHE A 58 -1.92 6.21 -10.06
CA PHE A 58 -3.10 6.64 -10.79
C PHE A 58 -4.07 7.39 -9.86
N ARG A 59 -4.57 8.54 -10.35
CA ARG A 59 -5.61 9.35 -9.71
C ARG A 59 -6.85 9.33 -10.60
N ALA A 60 -7.97 8.81 -10.10
CA ALA A 60 -9.22 8.82 -10.86
C ALA A 60 -9.69 10.24 -11.15
N ASN A 61 -10.15 10.47 -12.38
CA ASN A 61 -10.74 11.72 -12.82
C ASN A 61 -11.88 11.43 -13.81
N ARG A 62 -13.11 11.86 -13.49
CA ARG A 62 -14.31 11.53 -14.25
C ARG A 62 -14.59 12.52 -15.37
N THR A 63 -14.42 13.82 -15.13
CA THR A 63 -14.77 14.87 -16.11
C THR A 63 -13.63 15.22 -17.07
N HIS A 64 -12.37 14.94 -16.70
CA HIS A 64 -11.17 15.11 -17.54
C HIS A 64 -10.46 13.75 -17.77
N PRO A 65 -11.13 12.78 -18.42
CA PRO A 65 -10.58 11.45 -18.61
C PRO A 65 -9.30 11.45 -19.47
N ASP A 66 -9.10 12.45 -20.32
CA ASP A 66 -7.89 12.67 -21.10
C ASP A 66 -6.63 12.82 -20.22
N ARG A 67 -6.80 13.35 -18.99
CA ARG A 67 -5.75 13.51 -17.98
C ARG A 67 -5.56 12.29 -17.07
N ALA A 68 -6.44 11.29 -17.18
CA ALA A 68 -6.40 10.05 -16.41
C ALA A 68 -6.22 8.83 -17.35
N GLU A 69 -7.19 7.93 -17.44
CA GLU A 69 -7.10 6.69 -18.22
C GLU A 69 -7.83 6.74 -19.57
N GLY A 70 -8.62 7.78 -19.84
CA GLY A 70 -9.29 8.03 -21.12
C GLY A 70 -10.78 7.68 -21.16
N PHE A 71 -11.35 7.11 -20.09
CA PHE A 71 -12.72 6.61 -20.05
C PHE A 71 -13.58 7.27 -18.94
N GLY A 72 -12.96 7.90 -17.94
CA GLY A 72 -13.62 8.58 -16.83
C GLY A 72 -14.04 7.62 -15.71
N TRP A 73 -13.40 6.47 -15.64
CA TRP A 73 -13.77 5.38 -14.74
C TRP A 73 -13.20 5.59 -13.33
N THR A 74 -14.02 5.31 -12.32
CA THR A 74 -13.79 5.73 -10.93
C THR A 74 -13.83 4.59 -9.93
N TYR A 75 -14.09 3.36 -10.38
CA TYR A 75 -13.78 2.15 -9.64
C TYR A 75 -12.50 1.55 -10.20
N ASN A 76 -11.43 1.53 -9.42
CA ASN A 76 -10.12 1.01 -9.81
C ASN A 76 -9.56 0.17 -8.67
N HIS A 77 -9.27 -1.11 -8.91
CA HIS A 77 -9.00 -2.04 -7.82
C HIS A 77 -8.13 -3.25 -8.22
N ALA A 78 -7.87 -4.10 -7.22
CA ALA A 78 -7.15 -5.37 -7.34
C ALA A 78 -5.81 -5.29 -8.09
N PRO A 79 -4.85 -4.46 -7.64
CA PRO A 79 -3.59 -4.32 -8.35
C PRO A 79 -2.69 -5.55 -8.25
N MET A 80 -1.83 -5.70 -9.26
CA MET A 80 -0.71 -6.64 -9.33
C MET A 80 0.57 -5.89 -9.70
N LEU A 81 1.73 -6.37 -9.26
CA LEU A 81 3.03 -5.71 -9.49
C LEU A 81 4.08 -6.71 -9.99
N VAL A 82 4.89 -6.30 -10.95
CA VAL A 82 6.05 -7.05 -11.47
C VAL A 82 7.21 -6.08 -11.73
N TYR A 83 8.44 -6.56 -11.59
CA TYR A 83 9.63 -5.83 -12.06
C TYR A 83 10.30 -6.63 -13.17
N TRP A 84 10.33 -6.08 -14.38
CA TRP A 84 10.85 -6.78 -15.55
C TRP A 84 11.49 -5.81 -16.53
N ASN A 85 12.64 -6.20 -17.07
CA ASN A 85 13.36 -5.40 -18.08
C ASN A 85 13.58 -3.94 -17.64
N ASP A 86 14.11 -3.77 -16.43
CA ASP A 86 14.37 -2.49 -15.75
C ASP A 86 13.12 -1.59 -15.62
N THR A 87 11.94 -2.20 -15.48
CA THR A 87 10.64 -1.50 -15.44
C THR A 87 9.70 -2.15 -14.44
N PHE A 88 9.10 -1.35 -13.57
CA PHE A 88 7.92 -1.74 -12.83
C PHE A 88 6.70 -1.71 -13.75
N TYR A 89 5.88 -2.75 -13.71
CA TYR A 89 4.55 -2.74 -14.28
C TYR A 89 3.53 -3.01 -13.18
N GLN A 90 2.50 -2.16 -13.12
CA GLN A 90 1.37 -2.31 -12.22
C GLN A 90 0.10 -2.50 -13.05
N GLU A 91 -0.51 -3.68 -12.92
CA GLU A 91 -1.83 -3.99 -13.50
C GLU A 91 -2.92 -3.69 -12.48
N TYR A 92 -4.09 -3.23 -12.94
CA TYR A 92 -5.30 -3.15 -12.12
C TYR A 92 -6.56 -3.25 -12.98
N LEU A 93 -7.66 -3.71 -12.38
CA LEU A 93 -8.97 -3.75 -13.04
C LEU A 93 -9.75 -2.46 -12.78
N SER A 94 -10.64 -2.11 -13.70
CA SER A 94 -11.47 -0.92 -13.59
C SER A 94 -12.86 -1.13 -14.17
N ASN A 95 -13.84 -0.44 -13.58
CA ASN A 95 -15.24 -0.34 -14.00
C ASN A 95 -15.67 1.14 -13.92
N PRO A 96 -16.76 1.56 -14.59
CA PRO A 96 -17.18 2.97 -14.61
C PRO A 96 -17.32 3.63 -13.24
N VAL A 97 -18.06 2.99 -12.32
CA VAL A 97 -18.45 3.60 -11.03
C VAL A 97 -18.43 2.58 -9.89
N ASP A 98 -19.04 1.42 -10.10
CA ASP A 98 -19.35 0.45 -9.04
C ASP A 98 -18.52 -0.84 -9.17
N GLU A 99 -18.27 -1.49 -8.04
CA GLU A 99 -17.71 -2.84 -8.03
C GLU A 99 -18.68 -3.82 -8.71
N HIS A 100 -18.10 -4.67 -9.55
CA HIS A 100 -18.79 -5.74 -10.30
C HIS A 100 -19.87 -5.29 -11.30
N ILE A 101 -19.98 -4.00 -11.61
CA ILE A 101 -20.88 -3.53 -12.67
C ILE A 101 -20.13 -3.39 -13.99
N ALA A 102 -20.67 -4.03 -15.03
CA ALA A 102 -20.14 -3.97 -16.38
C ALA A 102 -20.27 -2.57 -17.02
N PRO A 103 -19.46 -2.26 -18.05
CA PRO A 103 -18.32 -3.04 -18.53
C PRO A 103 -17.14 -3.00 -17.56
N GLY A 104 -16.28 -4.02 -17.60
CA GLY A 104 -15.00 -4.01 -16.89
C GLY A 104 -13.84 -4.29 -17.84
N HIS A 105 -12.69 -3.66 -17.59
CA HIS A 105 -11.45 -3.87 -18.35
C HIS A 105 -10.25 -3.94 -17.39
N THR A 106 -9.05 -4.17 -17.92
CA THR A 106 -7.81 -4.17 -17.15
C THR A 106 -6.79 -3.23 -17.80
N LEU A 107 -6.18 -2.41 -16.95
CA LEU A 107 -5.23 -1.37 -17.30
C LEU A 107 -3.85 -1.71 -16.74
N ILE A 108 -2.81 -1.14 -17.34
CA ILE A 108 -1.44 -1.24 -16.87
C ILE A 108 -0.77 0.14 -16.89
N VAL A 109 0.00 0.45 -15.85
CA VAL A 109 0.93 1.59 -15.81
C VAL A 109 2.35 1.07 -15.60
N ALA A 110 3.33 1.81 -16.13
CA ALA A 110 4.73 1.43 -16.05
C ALA A 110 5.60 2.55 -15.49
N SER A 111 6.69 2.19 -14.82
CA SER A 111 7.66 3.13 -14.29
C SER A 111 9.07 2.55 -14.27
N ARG A 112 10.08 3.36 -14.60
CA ARG A 112 11.50 2.95 -14.52
C ARG A 112 12.07 3.10 -13.10
N ASP A 113 11.50 4.00 -12.32
CA ASP A 113 12.03 4.41 -11.01
C ASP A 113 11.04 4.20 -9.84
N GLY A 114 9.83 3.71 -10.14
CA GLY A 114 8.76 3.49 -9.18
C GLY A 114 8.09 4.77 -8.67
N ARG A 115 8.41 5.94 -9.22
CA ARG A 115 7.88 7.26 -8.79
C ARG A 115 7.12 7.95 -9.91
N ASP A 116 7.70 7.98 -11.10
CA ASP A 116 7.08 8.57 -12.28
C ASP A 116 6.45 7.46 -13.12
N TRP A 117 5.13 7.46 -13.16
CA TRP A 117 4.32 6.40 -13.78
C TRP A 117 3.63 6.90 -15.04
N SER A 118 3.67 6.07 -16.09
CA SER A 118 3.04 6.32 -17.37
C SER A 118 1.52 6.56 -17.26
N LYS A 119 0.93 7.10 -18.33
CA LYS A 119 -0.52 7.04 -18.50
C LYS A 119 -0.97 5.57 -18.54
N PRO A 120 -2.14 5.21 -17.96
CA PRO A 120 -2.67 3.85 -18.07
C PRO A 120 -2.91 3.45 -19.53
N ALA A 121 -2.52 2.22 -19.86
CA ALA A 121 -2.80 1.58 -21.14
C ALA A 121 -3.73 0.37 -20.93
N VAL A 122 -4.67 0.16 -21.85
CA VAL A 122 -5.54 -1.02 -21.81
C VAL A 122 -4.74 -2.27 -22.17
N VAL A 123 -4.50 -3.14 -21.18
CA VAL A 123 -3.84 -4.42 -21.40
C VAL A 123 -4.84 -5.48 -21.83
N PHE A 124 -6.04 -5.48 -21.23
CA PHE A 124 -7.19 -6.29 -21.65
C PHE A 124 -8.45 -5.41 -21.73
N PRO A 125 -9.08 -5.27 -22.90
CA PRO A 125 -10.23 -4.39 -23.08
C PRO A 125 -11.50 -4.98 -22.48
N ALA A 126 -12.59 -4.20 -22.46
CA ALA A 126 -13.91 -4.73 -22.17
C ALA A 126 -14.25 -5.86 -23.17
N TYR A 127 -14.82 -6.95 -22.67
CA TYR A 127 -15.07 -8.13 -23.51
C TYR A 127 -16.21 -7.90 -24.48
N GLU A 128 -15.92 -8.07 -25.77
CA GLU A 128 -16.93 -8.09 -26.83
C GLU A 128 -17.15 -9.55 -27.26
N PRO A 129 -18.33 -10.15 -27.03
CA PRO A 129 -18.59 -11.54 -27.36
C PRO A 129 -18.76 -11.75 -28.88
N PRO A 130 -18.58 -12.98 -29.42
CA PRO A 130 -18.86 -13.24 -30.82
C PRO A 130 -20.33 -12.99 -31.17
N LYS A 131 -20.60 -12.61 -32.43
CA LYS A 131 -21.96 -12.37 -32.91
C LYS A 131 -22.88 -13.56 -32.61
N GLY A 132 -23.99 -13.31 -31.91
CA GLY A 132 -24.99 -14.32 -31.55
C GLY A 132 -24.75 -15.00 -30.20
N VAL A 133 -23.64 -14.72 -29.52
CA VAL A 133 -23.43 -15.13 -28.12
C VAL A 133 -24.10 -14.10 -27.21
N ALA A 134 -25.19 -14.50 -26.55
CA ALA A 134 -25.92 -13.64 -25.63
C ALA A 134 -25.33 -13.72 -24.21
N VAL A 135 -25.48 -12.63 -23.45
CA VAL A 135 -25.25 -12.63 -22.00
C VAL A 135 -26.25 -13.61 -21.35
N PRO A 136 -25.82 -14.56 -20.51
CA PRO A 136 -26.71 -15.53 -19.88
C PRO A 136 -27.74 -14.84 -18.97
N LYS A 137 -28.92 -15.45 -18.82
CA LYS A 137 -29.98 -14.93 -17.95
C LYS A 137 -29.46 -14.81 -16.51
N GLY A 138 -29.68 -13.64 -15.90
CA GLY A 138 -29.23 -13.33 -14.54
C GLY A 138 -27.94 -12.51 -14.50
N TYR A 139 -27.29 -12.29 -15.64
CA TYR A 139 -26.12 -11.41 -15.75
C TYR A 139 -26.41 -10.17 -16.58
N HIS A 140 -25.60 -9.12 -16.37
CA HIS A 140 -25.81 -7.78 -16.91
C HIS A 140 -24.57 -7.23 -17.62
N GLY A 141 -23.88 -8.07 -18.38
CA GLY A 141 -22.72 -7.70 -19.19
C GLY A 141 -21.46 -8.46 -18.78
N TYR A 142 -20.31 -7.91 -19.15
CA TYR A 142 -19.00 -8.52 -18.96
C TYR A 142 -18.12 -7.67 -18.07
N MET A 143 -17.36 -8.32 -17.20
CA MET A 143 -16.40 -7.67 -16.32
C MET A 143 -15.13 -8.51 -16.21
N MET A 144 -14.12 -7.96 -15.55
CA MET A 144 -12.87 -8.63 -15.27
C MET A 144 -12.65 -8.80 -13.78
N HIS A 145 -11.94 -9.87 -13.39
CA HIS A 145 -11.45 -10.08 -12.03
C HIS A 145 -10.12 -10.82 -12.05
N GLN A 146 -9.19 -10.47 -11.16
CA GLN A 146 -7.91 -11.16 -11.05
C GLN A 146 -7.41 -11.25 -9.61
N ARG A 147 -6.81 -12.40 -9.30
CA ARG A 147 -5.89 -12.59 -8.16
C ARG A 147 -4.42 -12.75 -8.57
N MET A 148 -4.14 -12.91 -9.86
CA MET A 148 -2.81 -13.04 -10.45
C MET A 148 -2.78 -12.35 -11.81
N GLY A 149 -1.81 -11.45 -12.01
CA GLY A 149 -1.71 -10.62 -13.22
C GLY A 149 -0.43 -10.80 -14.04
N PHE A 150 0.67 -11.30 -13.45
CA PHE A 150 1.96 -11.36 -14.15
C PHE A 150 2.67 -12.69 -13.99
N PHE A 151 3.38 -13.12 -15.03
CA PHE A 151 4.28 -14.27 -14.95
C PHE A 151 5.54 -14.01 -15.78
N VAL A 152 6.71 -14.04 -15.16
CA VAL A 152 7.98 -14.07 -15.87
C VAL A 152 8.34 -15.53 -16.15
N ALA A 153 8.31 -15.91 -17.42
CA ALA A 153 8.60 -17.26 -17.86
C ALA A 153 10.10 -17.59 -17.74
N PRO A 154 10.47 -18.88 -17.69
CA PRO A 154 11.89 -19.30 -17.59
C PRO A 154 12.79 -18.80 -18.72
N ASP A 155 12.24 -18.51 -19.90
CA ASP A 155 12.96 -17.92 -21.03
C ASP A 155 13.07 -16.39 -20.96
N GLY A 156 12.57 -15.79 -19.88
CA GLY A 156 12.63 -14.36 -19.60
C GLY A 156 11.50 -13.54 -20.23
N ARG A 157 10.48 -14.16 -20.85
CA ARG A 157 9.30 -13.45 -21.35
C ARG A 157 8.38 -13.02 -20.21
N LEU A 158 7.71 -11.88 -20.36
CA LEU A 158 6.69 -11.41 -19.43
C LEU A 158 5.30 -11.67 -20.00
N LEU A 159 4.48 -12.44 -19.29
CA LEU A 159 3.06 -12.61 -19.56
C LEU A 159 2.24 -11.71 -18.64
N ALA A 160 1.27 -11.00 -19.22
CA ALA A 160 0.14 -10.41 -18.51
C ALA A 160 -1.05 -11.36 -18.56
N LEU A 161 -1.83 -11.43 -17.48
CA LEU A 161 -2.89 -12.41 -17.27
C LEU A 161 -4.14 -11.73 -16.71
N ALA A 162 -5.31 -12.10 -17.21
CA ALA A 162 -6.57 -11.60 -16.67
C ALA A 162 -7.70 -12.61 -16.82
N PHE A 163 -8.87 -12.37 -16.24
CA PHE A 163 -10.02 -13.27 -16.38
C PHE A 163 -11.27 -12.50 -16.76
N TYR A 164 -11.94 -12.97 -17.80
CA TYR A 164 -13.26 -12.48 -18.20
C TYR A 164 -14.35 -13.31 -17.53
N GLY A 165 -15.34 -12.62 -16.98
CA GLY A 165 -16.56 -13.21 -16.46
C GLY A 165 -17.76 -12.31 -16.72
N HIS A 166 -18.93 -12.73 -16.26
CA HIS A 166 -20.15 -11.98 -16.36
C HIS A 166 -20.41 -11.16 -15.10
N ALA A 167 -20.91 -9.94 -15.27
CA ALA A 167 -21.31 -9.08 -14.15
C ALA A 167 -22.68 -9.51 -13.60
N GLU A 168 -22.91 -9.53 -12.28
CA GLU A 168 -22.02 -9.06 -11.20
C GLU A 168 -21.25 -10.17 -10.46
N ASP A 169 -21.37 -11.41 -10.91
CA ASP A 169 -20.69 -12.57 -10.32
C ASP A 169 -19.82 -13.26 -11.39
N PRO A 170 -18.55 -12.85 -11.55
CA PRO A 170 -17.67 -13.39 -12.58
C PRO A 170 -17.14 -14.78 -12.23
N PHE A 171 -17.50 -15.34 -11.07
CA PHE A 171 -16.93 -16.57 -10.53
C PHE A 171 -17.73 -17.80 -10.96
N GLY A 172 -17.07 -18.97 -11.00
CA GLY A 172 -17.74 -20.25 -11.22
C GLY A 172 -18.65 -20.26 -12.47
N PRO A 173 -19.98 -20.46 -12.35
CA PRO A 173 -20.91 -20.42 -13.48
C PRO A 173 -20.91 -19.12 -14.29
N GLY A 174 -20.52 -17.99 -13.69
CA GLY A 174 -20.40 -16.70 -14.36
C GLY A 174 -19.09 -16.50 -15.12
N GLY A 175 -18.11 -17.40 -14.96
CA GLY A 175 -16.81 -17.31 -15.60
C GLY A 175 -16.84 -17.62 -17.09
N ILE A 176 -15.99 -16.93 -17.87
CA ILE A 176 -15.75 -17.20 -19.31
C ILE A 176 -14.40 -17.88 -19.49
N GLY A 177 -13.33 -17.25 -19.01
CA GLY A 177 -12.00 -17.81 -19.11
C GLY A 177 -10.89 -16.82 -18.80
N ARG A 178 -9.71 -17.40 -18.53
CA ARG A 178 -8.47 -16.68 -18.32
C ARG A 178 -7.83 -16.36 -19.67
N VAL A 179 -7.38 -15.13 -19.80
CA VAL A 179 -6.67 -14.62 -20.97
C VAL A 179 -5.24 -14.27 -20.61
N VAL A 180 -4.39 -14.27 -21.64
CA VAL A 180 -2.97 -14.02 -21.56
C VAL A 180 -2.52 -13.22 -22.78
N ARG A 181 -1.51 -12.38 -22.60
CA ARG A 181 -0.73 -11.81 -23.71
C ARG A 181 0.69 -11.53 -23.24
N GLU A 182 1.64 -11.47 -24.17
CA GLU A 182 3.01 -11.09 -23.86
C GLU A 182 3.17 -9.57 -23.79
N ILE A 183 3.94 -9.10 -22.82
CA ILE A 183 4.49 -7.73 -22.81
C ILE A 183 5.91 -7.83 -23.37
N TYR A 184 6.17 -7.15 -24.48
CA TYR A 184 7.47 -7.14 -25.12
C TYR A 184 8.44 -6.15 -24.44
N LYS A 185 9.74 -6.30 -24.70
CA LYS A 185 10.80 -5.47 -24.09
C LYS A 185 10.68 -3.98 -24.41
N ASP A 186 10.02 -3.64 -25.52
CA ASP A 186 9.74 -2.25 -25.92
C ASP A 186 8.48 -1.68 -25.24
N GLY A 187 7.80 -2.47 -24.41
CA GLY A 187 6.58 -2.09 -23.70
C GLY A 187 5.29 -2.28 -24.51
N THR A 188 5.38 -2.74 -25.77
CA THR A 188 4.19 -3.08 -26.56
C THR A 188 3.63 -4.45 -26.17
N PHE A 189 2.39 -4.74 -26.58
CA PHE A 189 1.70 -5.96 -26.18
C PHE A 189 1.40 -6.88 -27.38
N GLY A 190 1.74 -8.15 -27.26
CA GLY A 190 1.37 -9.20 -28.23
C GLY A 190 -0.14 -9.46 -28.26
N PRO A 191 -0.67 -10.26 -29.20
CA PRO A 191 -2.10 -10.54 -29.29
C PRO A 191 -2.68 -11.18 -28.01
N ILE A 192 -3.98 -11.00 -27.78
CA ILE A 192 -4.71 -11.61 -26.66
C ILE A 192 -5.12 -13.03 -27.02
N TYR A 193 -4.89 -13.97 -26.10
CA TYR A 193 -5.34 -15.36 -26.20
C TYR A 193 -6.09 -15.79 -24.96
N PHE A 194 -7.04 -16.72 -25.08
CA PHE A 194 -7.46 -17.52 -23.94
C PHE A 194 -6.37 -18.54 -23.60
N ILE A 195 -5.93 -18.57 -22.34
CA ILE A 195 -5.01 -19.60 -21.82
C ILE A 195 -5.77 -20.76 -21.18
N ARG A 196 -6.96 -20.50 -20.65
CA ARG A 196 -7.82 -21.51 -20.02
C ARG A 196 -9.27 -21.05 -20.02
N TYR A 197 -10.17 -21.87 -20.56
CA TYR A 197 -11.61 -21.63 -20.45
C TYR A 197 -12.12 -21.99 -19.05
N ALA A 198 -13.13 -21.27 -18.56
CA ALA A 198 -13.74 -21.54 -17.26
C ALA A 198 -14.42 -22.92 -17.23
N SER A 199 -14.20 -23.71 -16.17
CA SER A 199 -14.62 -25.12 -16.15
C SER A 199 -16.13 -25.34 -15.99
N HIS A 200 -16.87 -24.32 -15.54
CA HIS A 200 -18.32 -24.41 -15.29
C HIS A 200 -19.16 -24.10 -16.53
N GLY A 201 -18.55 -23.52 -17.57
CA GLY A 201 -19.21 -23.18 -18.83
C GLY A 201 -18.75 -24.05 -20.01
N LYS A 202 -19.54 -24.08 -21.09
CA LYS A 202 -19.17 -24.76 -22.35
C LYS A 202 -18.39 -23.82 -23.28
N TRP A 203 -17.43 -23.07 -22.72
CA TRP A 203 -16.61 -22.11 -23.46
C TRP A 203 -15.55 -22.82 -24.31
N ASN A 204 -15.35 -22.31 -25.54
CA ASN A 204 -14.40 -22.83 -26.51
C ASN A 204 -14.17 -21.80 -27.64
N GLU A 205 -13.24 -22.10 -28.55
CA GLU A 205 -12.88 -21.21 -29.67
C GLU A 205 -14.07 -20.76 -30.56
N LYS A 206 -15.20 -21.47 -30.57
CA LYS A 206 -16.39 -21.11 -31.39
C LYS A 206 -17.32 -20.10 -30.72
N ASN A 207 -17.21 -19.91 -29.40
CA ASN A 207 -18.09 -19.01 -28.63
C ASN A 207 -17.30 -18.01 -27.77
N THR A 208 -16.01 -17.83 -28.05
CA THR A 208 -15.17 -16.79 -27.47
C THR A 208 -14.47 -15.96 -28.54
N SER A 209 -14.14 -14.70 -28.22
CA SER A 209 -13.66 -13.72 -29.22
C SER A 209 -12.16 -13.72 -29.48
N TYR A 210 -11.38 -14.34 -28.58
CA TYR A 210 -9.94 -14.49 -28.74
C TYR A 210 -9.58 -15.96 -29.02
N PRO A 211 -8.54 -16.20 -29.84
CA PRO A 211 -8.05 -17.56 -30.08
C PRO A 211 -7.51 -18.19 -28.80
N PHE A 212 -7.43 -19.52 -28.77
CA PHE A 212 -6.74 -20.24 -27.69
C PHE A 212 -5.22 -20.12 -27.86
N TYR A 213 -4.45 -20.04 -26.77
CA TYR A 213 -3.00 -19.72 -26.81
C TYR A 213 -2.17 -20.65 -27.71
N THR A 214 -2.57 -21.92 -27.83
CA THR A 214 -1.91 -22.91 -28.71
C THR A 214 -2.06 -22.61 -30.20
N ARG A 215 -2.88 -21.61 -30.58
CA ARG A 215 -2.99 -21.09 -31.95
C ARG A 215 -1.92 -20.07 -32.30
N SER A 216 -1.16 -19.55 -31.33
CA SER A 216 -0.03 -18.67 -31.61
C SER A 216 1.02 -19.42 -32.44
N SER A 217 1.57 -18.74 -33.45
CA SER A 217 2.72 -19.25 -34.22
C SER A 217 4.06 -19.05 -33.49
N ASP A 218 4.08 -18.27 -32.40
CA ASP A 218 5.26 -18.08 -31.57
C ASP A 218 5.38 -19.24 -30.56
N ALA A 219 6.25 -20.19 -30.87
CA ALA A 219 6.49 -21.37 -30.03
C ALA A 219 7.03 -21.02 -28.64
N GLY A 220 7.77 -19.90 -28.49
CA GLY A 220 8.28 -19.46 -27.19
C GLY A 220 7.17 -18.89 -26.31
N PHE A 221 6.23 -18.14 -26.91
CA PHE A 221 5.03 -17.69 -26.20
C PHE A 221 4.16 -18.87 -25.73
N VAL A 222 3.96 -19.88 -26.58
CA VAL A 222 3.23 -21.10 -26.19
C VAL A 222 3.94 -21.79 -25.03
N ALA A 223 5.26 -21.96 -25.09
CA ALA A 223 6.04 -22.56 -24.02
C ALA A 223 5.97 -21.76 -22.70
N ALA A 224 5.98 -20.41 -22.78
CA ALA A 224 5.78 -19.55 -21.62
C ALA A 224 4.40 -19.75 -20.97
N CYS A 225 3.35 -19.89 -21.79
CA CYS A 225 2.00 -20.21 -21.30
C CYS A 225 1.94 -21.59 -20.62
N GLU A 226 2.57 -22.61 -21.19
CA GLU A 226 2.67 -23.95 -20.58
C GLU A 226 3.45 -23.93 -19.27
N ALA A 227 4.51 -23.13 -19.18
CA ALA A 227 5.28 -22.95 -17.96
C ALA A 227 4.42 -22.32 -16.85
N PHE A 228 3.60 -21.33 -17.17
CA PHE A 228 2.62 -20.77 -16.24
C PHE A 228 1.62 -21.83 -15.76
N LEU A 229 0.97 -22.55 -16.69
CA LEU A 229 -0.01 -23.60 -16.38
C LEU A 229 0.58 -24.75 -15.54
N SER A 230 1.88 -24.97 -15.65
CA SER A 230 2.61 -25.98 -14.88
C SER A 230 3.04 -25.50 -13.49
N ASN A 231 3.13 -24.19 -13.25
CA ASN A 231 3.50 -23.62 -11.96
C ASN A 231 2.32 -23.71 -10.98
N ARG A 232 2.44 -24.58 -9.98
CA ARG A 232 1.34 -24.90 -9.04
C ARG A 232 0.96 -23.73 -8.15
N LEU A 233 1.94 -23.02 -7.59
CA LEU A 233 1.68 -21.90 -6.68
C LEU A 233 1.06 -20.71 -7.41
N MET A 234 1.55 -20.40 -8.62
CA MET A 234 0.99 -19.31 -9.42
C MET A 234 -0.38 -19.66 -9.99
N MET A 235 -0.60 -20.88 -10.46
CA MET A 235 -1.94 -21.34 -10.87
C MET A 235 -2.92 -21.36 -9.69
N LEU A 236 -2.48 -21.68 -8.47
CA LEU A 236 -3.37 -21.68 -7.30
C LEU A 236 -3.96 -20.30 -7.00
N GLN A 237 -3.29 -19.22 -7.39
CA GLN A 237 -3.83 -17.87 -7.30
C GLN A 237 -5.04 -17.68 -8.21
N CYS A 238 -5.15 -18.43 -9.30
CA CYS A 238 -6.26 -18.37 -10.27
C CYS A 238 -7.52 -19.12 -9.84
N ARG A 239 -7.54 -19.68 -8.62
CA ARG A 239 -8.62 -20.53 -8.11
C ARG A 239 -9.91 -19.78 -7.87
N ASP A 240 -9.85 -18.53 -7.41
CA ASP A 240 -11.04 -17.76 -7.03
C ASP A 240 -11.98 -17.60 -8.25
N GLU A 241 -11.43 -17.22 -9.41
CA GLU A 241 -12.20 -17.04 -10.65
C GLU A 241 -12.78 -18.35 -11.20
N ASP A 242 -11.98 -19.41 -11.15
CA ASP A 242 -12.40 -20.73 -11.58
C ASP A 242 -11.73 -21.81 -10.74
N PRO A 243 -12.46 -22.48 -9.82
CA PRO A 243 -11.88 -23.53 -8.96
C PRO A 243 -11.56 -24.81 -9.73
N GLY A 244 -11.88 -24.85 -11.03
CA GLY A 244 -11.62 -25.97 -11.90
C GLY A 244 -12.57 -27.15 -11.66
N PRO A 245 -12.35 -28.27 -12.37
CA PRO A 245 -13.07 -29.50 -12.09
C PRO A 245 -12.78 -29.99 -10.67
N LYS A 246 -13.58 -30.96 -10.20
CA LYS A 246 -13.43 -31.54 -8.87
C LYS A 246 -11.98 -31.94 -8.62
N ASP A 247 -11.46 -31.52 -7.46
CA ASP A 247 -10.10 -31.81 -6.98
C ASP A 247 -8.94 -31.25 -7.82
N PHE A 248 -9.20 -30.26 -8.68
CA PHE A 248 -8.15 -29.61 -9.50
C PHE A 248 -7.10 -28.86 -8.67
N TYR A 249 -7.54 -28.04 -7.70
CA TYR A 249 -6.62 -27.39 -6.75
C TYR A 249 -6.47 -28.21 -5.46
N PRO A 250 -5.26 -28.25 -4.86
CA PRO A 250 -4.97 -29.08 -3.69
C PRO A 250 -5.53 -28.52 -2.39
N VAL A 251 -5.87 -27.23 -2.35
CA VAL A 251 -6.43 -26.57 -1.16
C VAL A 251 -7.95 -26.74 -1.10
N LYS A 252 -8.46 -27.20 0.04
CA LYS A 252 -9.89 -27.33 0.34
C LYS A 252 -10.35 -26.23 1.29
N GLY A 253 -11.64 -25.89 1.23
CA GLY A 253 -12.27 -24.88 2.09
C GLY A 253 -12.30 -23.48 1.48
N ASP A 254 -12.86 -22.54 2.23
CA ASP A 254 -13.11 -21.17 1.79
C ASP A 254 -11.87 -20.32 2.05
N VAL A 255 -11.03 -20.21 1.03
CA VAL A 255 -9.82 -19.38 1.01
C VAL A 255 -9.81 -18.56 -0.28
N GLU A 256 -9.28 -17.34 -0.21
CA GLU A 256 -9.32 -16.37 -1.30
C GLU A 256 -8.05 -15.54 -1.37
N ALA A 257 -7.64 -15.18 -2.60
CA ALA A 257 -6.51 -14.29 -2.89
C ALA A 257 -5.16 -14.77 -2.30
N LEU A 258 -4.72 -15.98 -2.68
CA LEU A 258 -3.45 -16.55 -2.22
C LEU A 258 -2.29 -15.55 -2.36
N SER A 259 -1.55 -15.32 -1.27
CA SER A 259 -0.18 -14.82 -1.24
C SER A 259 0.70 -15.91 -0.61
N TYR A 260 1.96 -16.02 -1.01
CA TYR A 260 2.86 -17.00 -0.41
C TYR A 260 4.31 -16.54 -0.40
N TYR A 261 5.12 -17.21 0.42
CA TYR A 261 6.58 -17.08 0.43
C TYR A 261 7.24 -18.39 0.87
N HIS A 262 8.52 -18.57 0.51
CA HIS A 262 9.32 -19.70 0.99
C HIS A 262 10.10 -19.35 2.25
N ARG A 263 9.91 -20.15 3.30
CA ARG A 263 10.73 -20.10 4.53
C ARG A 263 12.14 -20.60 4.27
N LYS A 264 13.04 -20.34 5.24
CA LYS A 264 14.42 -20.85 5.20
C LYS A 264 14.50 -22.37 5.15
N ASP A 265 13.50 -23.09 5.68
CA ASP A 265 13.41 -24.55 5.63
C ASP A 265 12.80 -25.10 4.33
N GLY A 266 12.54 -24.23 3.34
CA GLY A 266 12.00 -24.59 2.03
C GLY A 266 10.48 -24.80 2.01
N LYS A 267 9.78 -24.72 3.15
CA LYS A 267 8.31 -24.80 3.13
C LYS A 267 7.69 -23.51 2.62
N VAL A 268 6.63 -23.68 1.86
CA VAL A 268 5.74 -22.59 1.45
C VAL A 268 4.81 -22.25 2.61
N VAL A 269 4.75 -20.98 2.98
CA VAL A 269 3.65 -20.42 3.78
C VAL A 269 2.66 -19.80 2.82
N ALA A 270 1.43 -20.32 2.80
CA ALA A 270 0.32 -19.70 2.09
C ALA A 270 -0.50 -18.84 3.04
N LEU A 271 -0.87 -17.64 2.58
CA LEU A 271 -1.70 -16.65 3.24
C LEU A 271 -2.89 -16.31 2.35
N TRP A 272 -4.05 -16.14 2.96
CA TRP A 272 -5.29 -15.75 2.29
C TRP A 272 -6.00 -14.68 3.12
N LYS A 273 -7.10 -14.15 2.58
CA LYS A 273 -8.04 -13.29 3.33
C LYS A 273 -8.46 -13.91 4.68
N TRP A 274 -8.94 -13.06 5.59
CA TRP A 274 -9.43 -13.45 6.93
C TRP A 274 -8.40 -14.16 7.81
N ALA A 275 -7.12 -13.84 7.63
CA ALA A 275 -5.98 -14.46 8.32
C ALA A 275 -5.89 -15.98 8.10
N MET A 276 -6.44 -16.52 7.02
CA MET A 276 -6.31 -17.94 6.71
C MET A 276 -4.90 -18.23 6.20
N CYS A 277 -4.31 -19.34 6.68
CA CYS A 277 -2.98 -19.75 6.30
C CYS A 277 -2.83 -21.28 6.28
N ALA A 278 -1.83 -21.77 5.53
CA ALA A 278 -1.48 -23.19 5.45
C ALA A 278 0.01 -23.35 5.11
N LEU A 279 0.51 -24.58 5.23
CA LEU A 279 1.86 -24.94 4.81
C LEU A 279 1.81 -25.92 3.63
N SER A 280 2.78 -25.81 2.74
CA SER A 280 3.14 -26.86 1.79
C SER A 280 4.63 -27.18 1.92
N ALA A 281 4.96 -28.47 1.84
CA ALA A 281 6.34 -28.97 1.87
C ALA A 281 6.80 -29.51 0.50
N ASP A 282 5.97 -29.35 -0.53
CA ASP A 282 6.11 -29.96 -1.85
C ASP A 282 5.71 -28.98 -2.96
N GLU A 283 6.10 -27.71 -2.82
CA GLU A 283 5.91 -26.65 -3.84
C GLU A 283 4.44 -26.48 -4.28
N GLY A 284 3.52 -26.61 -3.33
CA GLY A 284 2.09 -26.46 -3.54
C GLY A 284 1.40 -27.65 -4.21
N LEU A 285 2.03 -28.83 -4.27
CA LEU A 285 1.36 -30.06 -4.70
C LEU A 285 0.31 -30.51 -3.66
N THR A 286 0.62 -30.38 -2.39
CA THR A 286 -0.31 -30.59 -1.28
C THR A 286 -0.20 -29.47 -0.25
N PHE A 287 -1.26 -29.26 0.52
CA PHE A 287 -1.28 -28.29 1.61
C PHE A 287 -1.85 -28.92 2.87
N SER A 288 -1.34 -28.47 4.02
CA SER A 288 -2.01 -28.68 5.29
C SER A 288 -3.43 -28.11 5.26
N LYS A 289 -4.31 -28.58 6.14
CA LYS A 289 -5.64 -27.98 6.29
C LYS A 289 -5.48 -26.47 6.58
N PRO A 290 -6.15 -25.57 5.85
CA PRO A 290 -6.12 -24.15 6.16
C PRO A 290 -6.61 -23.89 7.60
N VAL A 291 -5.89 -23.04 8.31
CA VAL A 291 -6.18 -22.61 9.68
C VAL A 291 -6.12 -21.09 9.79
N LYS A 292 -6.87 -20.52 10.73
CA LYS A 292 -6.82 -19.08 10.99
C LYS A 292 -5.62 -18.74 11.88
N ALA A 293 -4.75 -17.84 11.44
CA ALA A 293 -3.71 -17.24 12.26
C ALA A 293 -4.35 -16.26 13.25
N SER A 294 -4.74 -16.76 14.42
CA SER A 294 -5.57 -16.03 15.39
C SER A 294 -4.95 -14.75 15.97
N THR A 295 -3.63 -14.59 15.86
CA THR A 295 -2.90 -13.39 16.30
C THR A 295 -2.93 -12.25 15.29
N PHE A 296 -3.38 -12.49 14.05
CA PHE A 296 -3.55 -11.47 13.02
C PHE A 296 -5.00 -10.98 12.98
N THR A 297 -5.24 -9.76 13.47
CA THR A 297 -6.53 -9.08 13.36
C THR A 297 -6.70 -8.51 11.96
N THR A 298 -7.41 -9.21 11.06
CA THR A 298 -7.69 -8.72 9.70
C THR A 298 -8.96 -9.35 9.13
N ASP A 299 -9.43 -8.80 8.01
CA ASP A 299 -10.65 -9.21 7.30
C ASP A 299 -10.36 -9.51 5.80
N GLY A 300 -11.32 -9.25 4.91
CA GLY A 300 -11.26 -9.56 3.47
C GLY A 300 -10.35 -8.67 2.62
N ALA A 301 -9.55 -7.77 3.21
CA ALA A 301 -8.74 -6.78 2.49
C ALA A 301 -7.39 -7.30 1.95
N LYS A 302 -7.21 -8.63 1.91
CA LYS A 302 -5.98 -9.37 1.57
C LYS A 302 -4.85 -9.21 2.60
N ALA A 303 -3.88 -10.13 2.50
CA ALA A 303 -2.57 -10.02 3.12
C ALA A 303 -1.50 -10.38 2.09
N TRP A 304 -0.33 -9.77 2.20
CA TRP A 304 0.83 -10.02 1.35
C TRP A 304 2.03 -10.42 2.19
N GLY A 305 2.52 -11.64 2.05
CA GLY A 305 3.75 -12.10 2.69
C GLY A 305 4.87 -12.24 1.67
N GLN A 306 6.08 -11.82 2.03
CA GLN A 306 7.27 -12.08 1.21
C GLN A 306 8.54 -12.23 2.05
N LYS A 307 9.53 -12.90 1.47
CA LYS A 307 10.93 -12.80 1.91
C LYS A 307 11.52 -11.46 1.43
N THR A 308 12.30 -10.80 2.28
CA THR A 308 13.00 -9.54 1.96
C THR A 308 14.45 -9.83 1.52
N GLN A 309 15.08 -8.89 0.82
CA GLN A 309 16.41 -9.09 0.24
C GLN A 309 17.52 -9.30 1.29
N ASP A 310 17.32 -8.82 2.52
CA ASP A 310 18.19 -9.09 3.67
C ASP A 310 17.97 -10.49 4.29
N GLY A 311 17.11 -11.31 3.71
CA GLY A 311 16.85 -12.69 4.15
C GLY A 311 15.87 -12.81 5.33
N ARG A 312 15.23 -11.70 5.72
CA ARG A 312 14.10 -11.65 6.66
C ARG A 312 12.77 -11.80 5.93
N TYR A 313 11.68 -11.60 6.64
CA TYR A 313 10.32 -11.76 6.15
C TYR A 313 9.45 -10.58 6.58
N ALA A 314 8.45 -10.26 5.75
CA ALA A 314 7.43 -9.27 6.07
C ALA A 314 6.05 -9.77 5.66
N ILE A 315 5.03 -9.40 6.44
CA ILE A 315 3.62 -9.54 6.07
C ILE A 315 2.97 -8.16 6.12
N VAL A 316 2.37 -7.72 5.02
CA VAL A 316 1.60 -6.47 4.91
C VAL A 316 0.12 -6.79 4.84
N TYR A 317 -0.68 -6.10 5.64
CA TYR A 317 -2.13 -6.31 5.74
C TYR A 317 -2.82 -5.09 6.37
N VAL A 318 -4.15 -5.09 6.36
CA VAL A 318 -4.94 -4.09 7.09
C VAL A 318 -5.31 -4.67 8.46
N PRO A 319 -4.83 -4.12 9.58
CA PRO A 319 -4.96 -4.73 10.91
C PRO A 319 -6.30 -4.42 11.59
N THR A 320 -7.41 -4.60 10.87
CA THR A 320 -8.78 -4.34 11.35
C THR A 320 -9.75 -5.41 10.87
N THR A 321 -10.81 -5.65 11.66
CA THR A 321 -11.94 -6.51 11.29
C THR A 321 -13.11 -5.70 10.71
N HIS A 322 -12.94 -4.40 10.48
CA HIS A 322 -13.92 -3.56 9.81
C HIS A 322 -13.75 -3.67 8.29
N SER A 323 -14.59 -4.47 7.64
CA SER A 323 -14.53 -4.72 6.18
C SER A 323 -14.67 -3.46 5.32
N GLU A 324 -15.36 -2.42 5.80
CA GLU A 324 -15.73 -1.22 5.03
C GLU A 324 -14.76 -0.04 5.26
N HIS A 325 -13.96 -0.09 6.33
CA HIS A 325 -12.96 0.93 6.70
C HIS A 325 -11.60 0.28 6.79
N ARG A 326 -10.91 0.17 5.67
CA ARG A 326 -9.69 -0.61 5.50
C ARG A 326 -8.44 0.26 5.67
N TYR A 327 -8.18 0.70 6.89
CA TYR A 327 -6.98 1.45 7.24
C TYR A 327 -6.53 1.16 8.67
N PRO A 328 -5.24 1.41 9.00
CA PRO A 328 -4.14 1.70 8.08
C PRO A 328 -3.74 0.48 7.23
N LEU A 329 -2.89 0.68 6.23
CA LEU A 329 -2.09 -0.42 5.69
C LEU A 329 -0.82 -0.56 6.54
N ALA A 330 -0.64 -1.73 7.16
CA ALA A 330 0.43 -1.98 8.12
C ALA A 330 1.26 -3.19 7.73
N MET A 331 2.46 -3.30 8.31
CA MET A 331 3.35 -4.43 8.15
C MET A 331 3.84 -4.96 9.48
N VAL A 332 4.19 -6.24 9.50
CA VAL A 332 4.98 -6.89 10.56
C VAL A 332 6.22 -7.54 9.94
N THR A 333 7.29 -7.67 10.71
CA THR A 333 8.56 -8.26 10.25
C THR A 333 8.94 -9.49 11.06
N GLY A 334 9.76 -10.38 10.51
CA GLY A 334 10.20 -11.59 11.19
C GLY A 334 11.52 -12.13 10.62
N ASP A 335 12.27 -12.88 11.42
CA ASP A 335 13.58 -13.42 11.03
C ASP A 335 13.50 -14.78 10.32
N ASP A 336 12.42 -15.53 10.55
CA ASP A 336 12.27 -16.94 10.15
C ASP A 336 11.06 -17.22 9.25
N GLY A 337 10.17 -16.24 9.07
CA GLY A 337 8.92 -16.41 8.32
C GLY A 337 7.87 -17.21 9.09
N ILE A 338 7.96 -17.21 10.42
CA ILE A 338 7.04 -17.88 11.33
C ILE A 338 6.58 -16.91 12.41
N ILE A 339 7.54 -16.32 13.12
CA ILE A 339 7.29 -15.36 14.19
C ILE A 339 7.47 -13.95 13.65
N PHE A 340 6.45 -13.13 13.86
CA PHE A 340 6.42 -11.75 13.41
C PHE A 340 6.18 -10.79 14.58
N ASP A 341 6.81 -9.64 14.54
CA ASP A 341 6.68 -8.54 15.50
C ASP A 341 6.65 -7.18 14.77
N ASP A 342 6.81 -6.09 15.53
CA ASP A 342 6.91 -4.72 15.01
C ASP A 342 5.76 -4.36 14.05
N LEU A 343 4.53 -4.22 14.58
CA LEU A 343 3.41 -3.70 13.79
C LEU A 343 3.63 -2.22 13.47
N LEU A 344 3.91 -1.92 12.20
CA LEU A 344 4.29 -0.60 11.69
C LEU A 344 3.34 -0.14 10.57
N VAL A 345 3.06 1.17 10.48
CA VAL A 345 2.21 1.73 9.42
C VAL A 345 3.01 2.00 8.14
N VAL A 346 2.59 1.39 7.03
CA VAL A 346 3.13 1.67 5.70
C VAL A 346 2.40 2.88 5.09
N HIS A 347 1.07 2.86 5.13
CA HIS A 347 0.22 3.92 4.61
C HIS A 347 -0.88 4.24 5.64
N GLY A 348 -0.83 5.46 6.19
CA GLY A 348 -1.76 5.93 7.23
C GLY A 348 -2.62 7.12 6.83
N GLU A 349 -2.53 7.60 5.58
CA GLU A 349 -3.41 8.65 5.07
C GLU A 349 -4.66 8.03 4.44
N VAL A 350 -5.83 8.64 4.66
CA VAL A 350 -7.08 8.20 4.03
C VAL A 350 -7.77 9.41 3.40
N PRO A 351 -7.53 9.70 2.11
CA PRO A 351 -8.25 10.76 1.44
C PRO A 351 -9.76 10.47 1.39
N PRO A 352 -10.58 11.54 1.33
CA PRO A 352 -12.00 11.38 1.11
C PRO A 352 -12.25 10.63 -0.21
N ARG A 353 -13.27 9.77 -0.24
CA ARG A 353 -13.69 9.11 -1.48
C ARG A 353 -14.35 10.15 -2.38
N ARG A 354 -13.72 10.50 -3.51
CA ARG A 354 -14.21 11.58 -4.38
C ARG A 354 -15.46 11.16 -5.12
N PHE A 355 -15.56 9.88 -5.47
CA PHE A 355 -16.68 9.33 -6.21
C PHE A 355 -17.33 8.18 -5.45
N PHE A 356 -18.62 8.33 -5.14
CA PHE A 356 -19.43 7.21 -4.70
C PHE A 356 -19.40 6.06 -5.72
N GLY A 357 -19.43 4.82 -5.22
CA GLY A 357 -19.69 3.59 -5.97
C GLY A 357 -19.94 2.45 -4.99
N ARG A 358 -20.85 1.53 -5.36
CA ARG A 358 -21.22 0.36 -4.56
C ARG A 358 -19.99 -0.48 -4.24
N TRP A 359 -19.86 -0.85 -2.97
CA TRP A 359 -18.75 -1.63 -2.39
C TRP A 359 -17.38 -0.95 -2.46
N LYS A 360 -17.30 0.38 -2.64
CA LYS A 360 -16.01 1.10 -2.58
C LYS A 360 -15.58 1.41 -1.14
N ASP A 361 -14.99 0.43 -0.46
CA ASP A 361 -14.53 0.56 0.93
C ASP A 361 -13.48 1.67 1.12
N TYR A 362 -13.47 2.36 2.26
CA TYR A 362 -12.50 3.43 2.56
C TYR A 362 -11.09 2.89 2.88
N GLY A 363 -10.04 3.63 2.49
CA GLY A 363 -8.65 3.38 2.90
C GLY A 363 -7.80 2.53 1.94
N PRO A 364 -6.48 2.43 2.21
CA PRO A 364 -5.52 1.61 1.47
C PRO A 364 -5.76 0.10 1.68
N GLN A 365 -5.91 -0.64 0.59
CA GLN A 365 -6.45 -2.01 0.65
C GLN A 365 -6.06 -2.86 -0.55
N TYR A 366 -6.30 -4.16 -0.44
CA TYR A 366 -6.02 -5.15 -1.49
C TYR A 366 -4.53 -5.21 -1.85
N VAL A 367 -3.71 -5.22 -0.80
CA VAL A 367 -2.25 -5.25 -0.95
C VAL A 367 -1.77 -6.46 -1.74
N ARG A 368 -0.81 -6.21 -2.62
CA ARG A 368 0.00 -7.19 -3.35
C ARG A 368 1.44 -6.72 -3.43
N GLY A 369 2.37 -7.60 -3.76
CA GLY A 369 3.74 -7.23 -4.11
C GLY A 369 4.19 -7.95 -5.37
N ILE A 370 5.50 -8.12 -5.50
CA ILE A 370 6.11 -8.84 -6.62
C ILE A 370 6.26 -10.31 -6.21
N GLU A 371 5.60 -11.21 -6.95
CA GLU A 371 5.71 -12.66 -6.73
C GLU A 371 7.17 -13.13 -6.84
N GLU A 372 7.52 -14.17 -6.10
CA GLU A 372 8.79 -14.84 -6.29
C GLU A 372 8.91 -15.32 -7.76
N GLY A 373 10.04 -15.01 -8.40
CA GLY A 373 10.26 -15.26 -9.83
C GLY A 373 9.81 -14.13 -10.76
N ASN A 374 8.95 -13.21 -10.33
CA ASN A 374 8.48 -12.05 -11.11
C ASN A 374 9.43 -10.83 -11.02
N GLY A 375 10.73 -11.11 -10.87
CA GLY A 375 11.80 -10.12 -10.83
C GLY A 375 12.03 -9.47 -9.47
N VAL A 376 13.16 -8.77 -9.38
CA VAL A 376 13.66 -8.17 -8.14
C VAL A 376 14.12 -6.75 -8.45
N PRO A 377 13.50 -5.72 -7.86
CA PRO A 377 13.97 -4.34 -7.99
C PRO A 377 15.43 -4.18 -7.52
N PRO A 378 16.26 -3.41 -8.25
CA PRO A 378 17.71 -3.32 -8.01
C PRO A 378 18.07 -2.52 -6.76
N ASP A 379 17.13 -1.76 -6.20
CA ASP A 379 17.36 -0.84 -5.09
C ASP A 379 17.31 -1.50 -3.70
N GLY A 380 17.10 -2.83 -3.65
CA GLY A 380 17.07 -3.59 -2.41
C GLY A 380 15.76 -3.51 -1.64
N ALA A 381 14.86 -2.60 -2.02
CA ALA A 381 13.65 -2.32 -1.25
C ALA A 381 12.55 -3.35 -1.50
N MET A 382 11.64 -3.46 -0.54
CA MET A 382 10.37 -4.14 -0.74
C MET A 382 9.39 -3.18 -1.41
N TRP A 383 8.78 -3.63 -2.50
CA TRP A 383 7.78 -2.86 -3.25
C TRP A 383 6.43 -3.56 -3.19
N ILE A 384 5.40 -2.81 -2.80
CA ILE A 384 4.03 -3.29 -2.75
C ILE A 384 3.09 -2.34 -3.48
N THR A 385 1.95 -2.86 -3.89
CA THR A 385 0.87 -2.13 -4.55
C THR A 385 -0.47 -2.39 -3.86
N TYR A 386 -1.35 -1.39 -3.91
CA TYR A 386 -2.68 -1.42 -3.33
C TYR A 386 -3.52 -0.32 -3.99
N SER A 387 -4.83 -0.36 -3.77
CA SER A 387 -5.71 0.75 -4.11
C SER A 387 -6.09 1.53 -2.86
N VAL A 388 -6.43 2.80 -2.99
CA VAL A 388 -7.06 3.60 -1.94
C VAL A 388 -8.50 3.89 -2.36
N ASN A 389 -9.45 3.64 -1.46
CA ASN A 389 -10.90 3.82 -1.68
C ASN A 389 -11.50 3.04 -2.87
N LYS A 390 -10.78 2.02 -3.38
CA LYS A 390 -11.05 1.37 -4.68
C LYS A 390 -11.22 2.39 -5.82
N GLU A 391 -10.47 3.48 -5.76
CA GLU A 391 -10.59 4.64 -6.65
C GLU A 391 -9.24 5.01 -7.26
N ASP A 392 -8.21 5.09 -6.43
CA ASP A 392 -6.84 5.44 -6.82
C ASP A 392 -5.89 4.27 -6.65
N MET A 393 -4.85 4.23 -7.48
CA MET A 393 -3.82 3.19 -7.42
C MET A 393 -2.54 3.74 -6.83
N TRP A 394 -1.89 2.91 -6.02
CA TRP A 394 -0.73 3.30 -5.24
C TRP A 394 0.32 2.20 -5.23
N VAL A 395 1.55 2.62 -4.98
CA VAL A 395 2.67 1.76 -4.59
C VAL A 395 3.33 2.32 -3.34
N SER A 396 3.95 1.43 -2.56
CA SER A 396 4.88 1.81 -1.51
C SER A 396 6.24 1.16 -1.73
N ARG A 397 7.28 1.98 -1.63
CA ARG A 397 8.66 1.56 -1.46
C ARG A 397 8.98 1.49 0.03
N ILE A 398 9.42 0.32 0.51
CA ILE A 398 9.78 0.09 1.90
C ILE A 398 11.27 -0.28 1.96
N PRO A 399 12.14 0.57 2.53
CA PRO A 399 13.56 0.25 2.66
C PRO A 399 13.80 -1.03 3.46
N VAL A 400 14.78 -1.81 3.00
CA VAL A 400 15.25 -3.03 3.67
C VAL A 400 16.74 -2.84 3.99
N PRO A 401 17.20 -3.14 5.22
CA PRO A 401 16.45 -3.69 6.35
C PRO A 401 15.42 -2.71 6.91
N VAL A 402 14.27 -3.24 7.32
CA VAL A 402 13.17 -2.47 7.90
C VAL A 402 13.59 -1.97 9.28
N ARG A 403 13.46 -0.67 9.52
CA ARG A 403 13.76 0.00 10.79
C ARG A 403 12.65 0.97 11.12
N TYR A 404 12.37 1.23 12.38
CA TYR A 404 11.40 2.24 12.81
C TYR A 404 11.95 3.21 13.86
N ARG A 405 13.22 3.04 14.25
CA ARG A 405 13.95 3.90 15.19
C ARG A 405 15.19 4.48 14.51
N VAL A 406 15.56 5.67 14.95
CA VAL A 406 16.79 6.37 14.58
C VAL A 406 17.56 6.64 15.86
N GLU A 407 18.89 6.48 15.82
CA GLU A 407 19.78 6.79 16.94
C GLU A 407 20.73 7.92 16.53
N GLY A 408 20.98 8.84 17.46
CA GLY A 408 21.82 10.01 17.24
C GLY A 408 21.10 11.17 16.54
N PRO A 409 21.82 12.30 16.38
CA PRO A 409 21.29 13.46 15.67
C PRO A 409 21.11 13.15 14.18
N VAL A 410 20.12 13.79 13.57
CA VAL A 410 19.93 13.81 12.12
C VAL A 410 20.32 15.19 11.58
N GLU A 411 21.07 15.22 10.48
CA GLU A 411 21.49 16.43 9.78
C GLU A 411 21.45 16.15 8.27
N ASP A 412 20.35 16.51 7.63
CA ASP A 412 20.11 16.16 6.23
C ASP A 412 20.66 17.26 5.30
N ASP A 413 21.50 16.85 4.34
CA ASP A 413 22.02 17.69 3.26
C ASP A 413 21.44 17.24 1.91
N PHE A 414 20.43 17.96 1.44
CA PHE A 414 19.75 17.64 0.18
C PHE A 414 20.65 17.81 -1.05
N ASN A 415 21.75 18.56 -0.97
CA ASN A 415 22.68 18.73 -2.10
C ASN A 415 23.37 17.41 -2.48
N ARG A 416 23.50 16.50 -1.52
CA ARG A 416 24.09 15.17 -1.69
C ARG A 416 23.09 14.14 -2.21
N MET A 417 21.82 14.50 -2.36
CA MET A 417 20.78 13.62 -2.87
C MET A 417 20.60 13.79 -4.38
N GLU A 418 20.10 12.74 -5.03
CA GLU A 418 19.78 12.77 -6.46
C GLU A 418 18.54 13.64 -6.71
N THR A 419 18.57 14.49 -7.74
CA THR A 419 17.41 15.29 -8.17
C THR A 419 16.31 14.36 -8.65
N GLY A 420 15.09 14.52 -8.15
CA GLY A 420 13.99 13.57 -8.36
C GLY A 420 14.20 12.21 -7.68
N GLY A 421 15.32 12.02 -6.97
CA GLY A 421 15.77 10.83 -6.25
C GLY A 421 14.82 10.29 -5.17
N HIS A 422 15.05 9.06 -4.73
CA HIS A 422 14.48 8.62 -3.45
C HIS A 422 15.13 9.45 -2.34
N ILE A 423 14.41 9.65 -1.24
CA ILE A 423 14.81 10.57 -0.17
C ILE A 423 15.15 9.74 1.06
N PRO A 424 16.43 9.36 1.28
CA PRO A 424 16.80 8.40 2.31
C PRO A 424 16.45 8.94 3.71
N GLY A 425 15.89 8.09 4.57
CA GLY A 425 15.53 8.47 5.94
C GLY A 425 14.24 9.30 6.06
N TRP A 426 13.61 9.64 4.93
CA TRP A 426 12.36 10.41 4.89
C TRP A 426 11.18 9.52 4.49
N ASN A 427 10.13 9.58 5.28
CA ASN A 427 8.85 9.00 4.96
C ASN A 427 8.07 9.95 4.05
N ILE A 428 7.66 9.47 2.88
CA ILE A 428 7.06 10.30 1.83
C ILE A 428 5.63 9.84 1.56
N TYR A 429 4.72 10.80 1.45
CA TYR A 429 3.37 10.62 0.91
C TYR A 429 3.21 11.61 -0.24
N SER A 430 3.11 11.08 -1.46
CA SER A 430 3.22 11.84 -2.70
C SER A 430 2.07 11.48 -3.66
N PRO A 431 0.88 12.09 -3.48
CA PRO A 431 -0.18 12.08 -4.49
C PRO A 431 0.32 12.61 -5.85
N LYS A 432 -0.35 12.26 -6.96
CA LYS A 432 0.03 12.73 -8.30
C LYS A 432 -0.11 14.25 -8.43
N TRP A 433 -1.11 14.83 -7.79
CA TRP A 433 -1.33 16.27 -7.75
C TRP A 433 -0.73 16.93 -6.51
N ALA A 434 -0.03 16.18 -5.66
CA ALA A 434 0.70 16.76 -4.54
C ALA A 434 2.10 16.10 -4.37
N PRO A 435 2.98 16.21 -5.38
CA PRO A 435 4.24 15.48 -5.36
C PRO A 435 5.25 16.04 -4.35
N VAL A 436 6.05 15.13 -3.79
CA VAL A 436 7.21 15.45 -2.95
C VAL A 436 8.49 15.02 -3.66
N ARG A 437 9.43 15.95 -3.89
CA ARG A 437 10.65 15.68 -4.68
C ARG A 437 11.87 16.45 -4.18
N ILE A 438 13.07 15.92 -4.44
CA ILE A 438 14.29 16.73 -4.40
C ILE A 438 14.39 17.51 -5.71
N VAL A 439 14.57 18.83 -5.61
CA VAL A 439 14.68 19.74 -6.76
C VAL A 439 15.92 20.61 -6.64
N GLU A 440 16.44 21.07 -7.79
CA GLU A 440 17.51 22.08 -7.90
C GLU A 440 16.93 23.48 -7.70
N TYR A 441 16.69 23.82 -6.44
CA TYR A 441 16.16 25.12 -6.02
C TYR A 441 16.83 25.54 -4.70
N PRO A 442 17.31 26.79 -4.58
CA PRO A 442 17.00 27.95 -5.45
C PRO A 442 17.89 28.09 -6.70
N SER A 443 18.86 27.20 -6.91
CA SER A 443 19.78 27.27 -8.05
C SER A 443 20.16 25.88 -8.55
N ALA A 444 20.84 25.79 -9.69
CA ALA A 444 21.33 24.51 -10.26
C ALA A 444 22.37 23.79 -9.36
N HIS A 445 22.88 24.44 -8.31
CA HIS A 445 23.88 23.88 -7.40
C HIS A 445 23.37 23.68 -5.99
N GLU A 446 22.16 24.15 -5.69
CA GLU A 446 21.52 24.02 -4.39
C GLU A 446 20.23 23.22 -4.53
N LYS A 447 20.04 22.23 -3.66
CA LYS A 447 18.87 21.38 -3.65
C LYS A 447 18.02 21.59 -2.41
N SER A 448 16.72 21.37 -2.58
CA SER A 448 15.75 21.38 -1.50
C SER A 448 14.71 20.29 -1.70
N LEU A 449 14.07 19.92 -0.60
CA LEU A 449 12.86 19.12 -0.60
C LEU A 449 11.67 20.00 -0.97
N GLU A 450 11.09 19.78 -2.14
CA GLU A 450 9.87 20.45 -2.60
C GLU A 450 8.63 19.64 -2.21
N LEU A 451 7.66 20.33 -1.61
CA LEU A 451 6.30 19.89 -1.46
C LEU A 451 5.43 20.78 -2.35
N ARG A 452 5.05 20.28 -3.51
CA ARG A 452 4.14 20.95 -4.45
C ARG A 452 2.75 20.34 -4.29
N ASP A 453 1.72 21.17 -4.32
CA ASP A 453 0.34 20.72 -4.11
C ASP A 453 -0.66 21.52 -4.96
N GLU A 454 -1.51 20.79 -5.66
CA GLU A 454 -2.69 21.26 -6.40
C GLU A 454 -3.87 20.30 -6.24
N ASP A 455 -3.85 19.38 -5.25
CA ASP A 455 -4.93 18.44 -5.01
C ASP A 455 -5.95 19.04 -4.02
N PRO A 456 -7.20 19.30 -4.44
CA PRO A 456 -8.22 19.85 -3.53
C PRO A 456 -8.62 18.90 -2.40
N TYR A 457 -8.34 17.60 -2.55
CA TYR A 457 -8.77 16.56 -1.60
C TYR A 457 -7.62 15.74 -1.05
N ASP A 458 -6.37 16.09 -1.38
CA ASP A 458 -5.20 15.45 -0.82
C ASP A 458 -4.11 16.45 -0.43
N TYR A 459 -2.94 15.96 -0.02
CA TYR A 459 -1.79 16.81 0.28
C TYR A 459 -0.46 16.10 0.10
N ALA A 460 0.59 16.88 -0.09
CA ALA A 460 1.96 16.41 0.02
C ALA A 460 2.31 16.28 1.50
N LYS A 461 3.01 15.19 1.88
CA LYS A 461 3.53 15.03 3.25
C LYS A 461 4.90 14.37 3.26
N ALA A 462 5.81 14.94 4.04
CA ALA A 462 7.15 14.42 4.28
C ALA A 462 7.43 14.36 5.78
N VAL A 463 7.86 13.20 6.29
CA VAL A 463 8.13 12.99 7.70
C VAL A 463 9.56 12.50 7.90
N ARG A 464 10.31 13.19 8.75
CA ARG A 464 11.63 12.77 9.19
C ARG A 464 11.55 12.16 10.58
N VAL A 465 11.85 10.87 10.67
CA VAL A 465 12.06 10.20 11.97
C VAL A 465 13.43 10.59 12.50
N PHE A 466 13.52 10.96 13.77
CA PHE A 466 14.77 11.24 14.49
C PHE A 466 14.78 10.46 15.81
N GLN A 467 15.85 10.59 16.58
CA GLN A 467 15.96 9.92 17.88
C GLN A 467 14.78 10.29 18.81
N GLU A 468 14.16 9.29 19.44
CA GLU A 468 13.16 9.53 20.47
C GLU A 468 13.78 10.19 21.70
N GLY A 469 13.19 11.28 22.20
CA GLY A 469 13.67 11.95 23.40
C GLY A 469 12.64 12.85 24.08
N VAL A 470 12.88 13.12 25.36
CA VAL A 470 12.09 14.04 26.19
C VAL A 470 12.40 15.49 25.82
N ARG A 471 13.66 15.80 25.50
CA ARG A 471 14.07 17.11 25.01
C ARG A 471 14.54 16.99 23.57
N ALA A 472 14.07 17.87 22.70
CA ALA A 472 14.47 17.90 21.31
C ALA A 472 14.77 19.33 20.83
N GLU A 473 15.84 19.46 20.06
CA GLU A 473 16.19 20.65 19.29
C GLU A 473 16.01 20.31 17.82
N ILE A 474 15.09 20.99 17.15
CA ILE A 474 14.70 20.73 15.77
C ILE A 474 14.91 22.02 14.97
N SER A 475 15.51 21.92 13.78
CA SER A 475 15.77 23.04 12.89
C SER A 475 15.40 22.69 11.45
N ALA A 476 14.78 23.62 10.74
CA ALA A 476 14.58 23.52 9.30
C ALA A 476 14.53 24.92 8.68
N THR A 477 15.07 25.06 7.47
CA THR A 477 14.95 26.28 6.66
C THR A 477 13.83 26.08 5.64
N VAL A 478 12.81 26.92 5.68
CA VAL A 478 11.57 26.77 4.89
C VAL A 478 11.34 28.01 4.03
N LEU A 479 10.92 27.80 2.80
CA LEU A 479 10.48 28.85 1.89
C LEU A 479 9.09 28.49 1.34
N ALA A 480 8.18 29.47 1.37
CA ALA A 480 6.90 29.40 0.68
C ALA A 480 6.98 30.24 -0.60
N ARG A 481 6.51 29.71 -1.74
CA ARG A 481 6.50 30.44 -3.02
C ARG A 481 5.28 31.36 -3.19
N GLN A 482 4.35 31.28 -2.25
CA GLN A 482 3.11 32.04 -2.17
C GLN A 482 2.91 32.51 -0.73
N ALA A 483 2.03 33.48 -0.51
CA ALA A 483 1.66 33.96 0.84
C ALA A 483 0.17 34.30 0.98
N ASP A 484 -0.64 33.93 -0.02
CA ASP A 484 -2.06 34.31 -0.18
C ASP A 484 -3.00 33.09 -0.31
N LYS A 485 -2.46 31.87 -0.25
CA LYS A 485 -3.20 30.61 -0.43
C LYS A 485 -2.45 29.41 0.14
N GLY A 486 -3.20 28.34 0.40
CA GLY A 486 -2.71 27.08 0.93
C GLY A 486 -2.15 27.20 2.34
N LEU A 487 -1.56 26.11 2.83
CA LEU A 487 -0.87 26.08 4.11
C LEU A 487 0.29 25.08 4.08
N LEU A 488 1.23 25.22 5.00
CA LEU A 488 2.20 24.19 5.34
C LEU A 488 2.20 24.01 6.87
N ASP A 489 1.69 22.87 7.34
CA ASP A 489 1.83 22.45 8.72
C ASP A 489 3.24 21.87 8.95
N ILE A 490 3.91 22.34 9.99
CA ILE A 490 5.18 21.81 10.50
C ILE A 490 4.94 21.32 11.92
N GLU A 491 5.05 20.01 12.15
CA GLU A 491 4.64 19.37 13.40
C GLU A 491 5.77 18.52 13.97
N ALA A 492 6.03 18.61 15.28
CA ALA A 492 6.80 17.60 16.01
C ALA A 492 5.82 16.59 16.62
N LEU A 493 6.09 15.30 16.46
CA LEU A 493 5.18 14.23 16.86
C LEU A 493 5.86 13.21 17.78
N ASP A 494 5.06 12.61 18.65
CA ASP A 494 5.46 11.46 19.47
C ASP A 494 5.36 10.15 18.67
N ARG A 495 5.52 9.01 19.35
CA ARG A 495 5.41 7.68 18.75
C ARG A 495 4.01 7.24 18.34
N PHE A 496 2.98 7.91 18.87
CA PHE A 496 1.57 7.59 18.65
C PHE A 496 0.90 8.55 17.66
N GLY A 497 1.64 9.52 17.14
CA GLY A 497 1.13 10.50 16.18
C GLY A 497 0.46 11.70 16.84
N HIS A 498 0.56 11.85 18.17
CA HIS A 498 0.18 13.08 18.84
C HIS A 498 1.06 14.22 18.36
N ARG A 499 0.50 15.43 18.32
CA ARG A 499 1.11 16.61 17.69
C ARG A 499 1.28 17.72 18.73
N PRO A 500 2.19 17.54 19.71
CA PRO A 500 2.42 18.48 20.81
C PRO A 500 2.91 19.85 20.32
N VAL A 501 3.59 19.92 19.18
CA VAL A 501 4.01 21.18 18.55
C VAL A 501 3.41 21.25 17.15
N ARG A 502 2.76 22.38 16.85
CA ARG A 502 2.12 22.63 15.56
C ARG A 502 2.42 24.06 15.13
N LEU A 503 3.21 24.20 14.07
CA LEU A 503 3.45 25.46 13.38
C LEU A 503 2.79 25.44 12.02
N ARG A 504 2.52 26.61 11.46
CA ARG A 504 1.92 26.75 10.14
C ARG A 504 2.46 27.97 9.39
N PHE A 505 2.85 27.78 8.14
CA PHE A 505 2.84 28.87 7.16
C PHE A 505 1.44 28.91 6.56
N ASP A 506 0.70 29.98 6.83
CA ASP A 506 -0.74 30.05 6.51
C ASP A 506 -1.01 30.95 5.31
N SER A 507 -2.23 30.87 4.77
CA SER A 507 -2.67 31.58 3.56
C SER A 507 -2.78 33.10 3.71
N ASP A 508 -2.63 33.63 4.93
CA ASP A 508 -2.64 35.06 5.23
C ASP A 508 -1.23 35.67 5.38
N GLY A 509 -0.19 34.93 4.94
CA GLY A 509 1.20 35.39 4.99
C GLY A 509 1.80 35.39 6.39
N GLN A 510 1.21 34.65 7.34
CA GLN A 510 1.71 34.52 8.70
C GLN A 510 2.31 33.14 8.95
N ILE A 511 3.42 33.11 9.68
CA ILE A 511 3.90 31.94 10.41
C ILE A 511 3.19 31.95 11.76
N LYS A 512 2.47 30.86 12.08
CA LYS A 512 1.64 30.71 13.27
C LYS A 512 2.07 29.52 14.11
N ALA A 513 1.74 29.55 15.40
CA ALA A 513 1.80 28.39 16.28
C ALA A 513 0.43 28.12 16.91
N PHE A 514 0.09 26.85 17.11
CA PHE A 514 -1.10 26.46 17.86
C PHE A 514 -0.81 26.48 19.36
N VAL A 515 -1.41 27.42 20.08
CA VAL A 515 -1.16 27.65 21.51
C VAL A 515 -2.50 27.84 22.22
N ARG A 516 -2.73 27.12 23.33
CA ARG A 516 -3.95 27.24 24.16
C ARG A 516 -5.26 27.11 23.36
N GLY A 517 -5.29 26.24 22.36
CA GLY A 517 -6.48 25.98 21.55
C GLY A 517 -6.71 26.91 20.37
N ALA A 518 -5.77 27.81 20.05
CA ALA A 518 -5.90 28.75 18.94
C ALA A 518 -4.59 28.96 18.17
N TRP A 519 -4.69 29.30 16.89
CA TRP A 519 -3.56 29.74 16.08
C TRP A 519 -3.16 31.16 16.45
N THR A 520 -1.89 31.35 16.83
CA THR A 520 -1.31 32.64 17.23
C THR A 520 -0.25 33.06 16.20
N ASN A 521 -0.33 34.29 15.70
CA ASN A 521 0.64 34.83 14.74
C ASN A 521 2.00 35.05 15.43
N LEU A 522 3.07 34.56 14.80
CA LEU A 522 4.45 34.72 15.29
C LEU A 522 5.24 35.71 14.45
N GLN A 523 5.17 35.58 13.12
CA GLN A 523 5.94 36.40 12.18
C GLN A 523 5.23 36.45 10.82
N ILE A 524 5.24 37.63 10.17
CA ILE A 524 4.87 37.75 8.75
C ILE A 524 5.99 37.15 7.90
N TYR A 525 5.66 36.31 6.93
CA TYR A 525 6.59 35.84 5.91
C TYR A 525 6.28 36.47 4.55
N LYS A 526 7.29 36.48 3.67
CA LYS A 526 7.14 36.92 2.28
C LYS A 526 7.34 35.73 1.35
N PRO A 527 6.66 35.70 0.18
CA PRO A 527 6.97 34.72 -0.86
C PRO A 527 8.46 34.74 -1.23
N GLU A 528 8.98 33.60 -1.66
CA GLU A 528 10.36 33.44 -2.16
C GLU A 528 11.44 33.85 -1.15
N THR A 529 11.11 33.84 0.16
CA THR A 529 12.03 34.16 1.25
C THR A 529 12.25 32.93 2.12
N TRP A 530 13.51 32.57 2.32
CA TRP A 530 13.91 31.50 3.24
C TRP A 530 13.79 31.99 4.69
N HIS A 531 13.11 31.22 5.51
CA HIS A 531 12.98 31.43 6.95
C HIS A 531 13.56 30.23 7.69
N LYS A 532 14.51 30.48 8.59
CA LYS A 532 15.03 29.43 9.46
C LYS A 532 14.14 29.30 10.68
N VAL A 533 13.59 28.11 10.91
CA VAL A 533 12.70 27.78 12.03
C VAL A 533 13.45 26.83 12.97
N ASP A 534 13.71 27.29 14.18
CA ASP A 534 14.28 26.49 15.27
C ASP A 534 13.19 26.25 16.34
N ILE A 535 13.03 24.99 16.76
CA ILE A 535 12.02 24.52 17.70
C ILE A 535 12.74 23.76 18.83
N ALA A 536 12.60 24.26 20.05
CA ALA A 536 13.03 23.55 21.25
C ALA A 536 11.81 22.95 21.93
N VAL A 537 11.82 21.64 22.20
CA VAL A 537 10.70 20.89 22.80
C VAL A 537 11.14 20.26 24.11
N ASN A 538 10.31 20.37 25.14
CA ASN A 538 10.42 19.61 26.39
C ASN A 538 9.11 18.83 26.64
N ALA A 539 9.11 17.54 26.31
CA ALA A 539 8.02 16.58 26.46
C ALA A 539 7.95 16.01 27.89
N SER A 540 7.82 16.89 28.88
CA SER A 540 7.67 16.54 30.30
C SER A 540 6.22 16.77 30.77
N PRO A 541 5.82 16.38 32.00
CA PRO A 541 4.52 16.75 32.57
C PRO A 541 4.21 18.25 32.53
N ASP A 542 5.21 19.12 32.73
CA ASP A 542 5.12 20.58 32.57
C ASP A 542 5.57 21.03 31.17
N GLY A 543 5.26 20.21 30.17
CA GLY A 543 5.86 20.29 28.85
C GLY A 543 5.59 21.61 28.13
N TYR A 544 6.59 22.06 27.36
CA TYR A 544 6.52 23.29 26.61
C TYR A 544 7.37 23.21 25.34
N PHE A 545 7.16 24.19 24.45
CA PHE A 545 8.04 24.43 23.32
C PHE A 545 8.33 25.92 23.15
N SER A 546 9.49 26.22 22.57
CA SER A 546 9.89 27.56 22.17
C SER A 546 10.21 27.55 20.66
N VAL A 547 10.00 28.69 20.01
CA VAL A 547 10.23 28.87 18.57
C VAL A 547 11.09 30.10 18.34
N MET A 548 12.15 29.93 17.57
CA MET A 548 12.89 31.03 16.98
C MET A 548 12.71 31.04 15.46
N ILE A 549 12.52 32.22 14.90
CA ILE A 549 12.47 32.43 13.44
C ILE A 549 13.52 33.46 13.06
N ASP A 550 14.41 33.10 12.13
CA ASP A 550 15.51 33.94 11.66
C ASP A 550 16.39 34.48 12.81
N GLY A 551 16.64 33.62 13.81
CA GLY A 551 17.43 33.94 14.99
C GLY A 551 16.72 34.80 16.05
N ARG A 552 15.43 35.15 15.84
CA ARG A 552 14.63 35.90 16.82
C ARG A 552 13.72 34.96 17.59
N ASN A 553 13.71 35.06 18.92
CA ASN A 553 12.75 34.35 19.76
C ASN A 553 11.35 34.97 19.57
N VAL A 554 10.45 34.22 18.93
CA VAL A 554 9.08 34.67 18.61
C VAL A 554 8.04 33.99 19.50
N LEU A 555 8.40 32.91 20.19
CA LEU A 555 7.55 32.20 21.13
C LEU A 555 8.42 31.53 22.18
N ASP A 556 8.17 31.82 23.45
CA ASP A 556 8.92 31.22 24.55
C ASP A 556 8.01 30.41 25.48
N ARG A 557 8.41 29.15 25.74
CA ARG A 557 7.79 28.24 26.70
C ARG A 557 6.26 28.15 26.59
N ALA A 558 5.75 28.08 25.36
CA ALA A 558 4.34 27.82 25.12
C ALA A 558 3.98 26.38 25.53
N LEU A 559 2.81 26.18 26.12
CA LEU A 559 2.32 24.84 26.49
C LEU A 559 2.19 23.97 25.24
N LEU A 560 2.55 22.69 25.36
CA LEU A 560 2.29 21.71 24.30
C LEU A 560 0.78 21.59 24.04
N ALA A 561 0.42 21.40 22.77
CA ALA A 561 -0.98 21.21 22.36
C ALA A 561 -1.56 19.89 22.87
N GLU A 562 -0.70 18.89 23.10
CA GLU A 562 -1.02 17.56 23.61
C GLU A 562 0.09 17.16 24.58
N ALA A 563 -0.27 16.52 25.70
CA ALA A 563 0.71 15.99 26.63
C ALA A 563 1.33 14.71 26.05
N VAL A 564 2.67 14.67 25.98
CA VAL A 564 3.44 13.55 25.46
C VAL A 564 4.64 13.27 26.36
N LEU A 565 5.18 12.05 26.27
CA LEU A 565 6.38 11.65 27.02
C LEU A 565 7.67 11.83 26.23
N SER A 566 7.58 11.93 24.91
CA SER A 566 8.72 12.06 24.00
C SER A 566 8.25 12.61 22.65
N VAL A 567 9.21 13.06 21.85
CA VAL A 567 9.03 13.34 20.42
C VAL A 567 10.08 12.59 19.60
N GLU A 568 9.72 12.20 18.38
CA GLU A 568 10.59 11.39 17.50
C GLU A 568 10.37 11.62 16.00
N ARG A 569 9.45 12.50 15.62
CA ARG A 569 9.12 12.76 14.21
C ARG A 569 8.93 14.26 13.95
N LEU A 570 9.44 14.72 12.81
CA LEU A 570 9.17 16.05 12.25
C LEU A 570 8.37 15.87 10.95
N SER A 571 7.18 16.44 10.86
CA SER A 571 6.30 16.35 9.70
C SER A 571 6.15 17.70 9.01
N PHE A 572 6.16 17.69 7.68
CA PHE A 572 5.77 18.78 6.79
C PHE A 572 4.56 18.32 5.98
N ARG A 573 3.46 19.07 5.97
CA ARG A 573 2.22 18.70 5.27
C ARG A 573 1.54 19.93 4.65
N THR A 574 1.17 19.86 3.37
CA THR A 574 0.60 21.01 2.61
C THR A 574 -0.91 21.19 2.74
N GLY A 575 -1.55 20.38 3.59
CA GLY A 575 -2.97 20.43 3.86
C GLY A 575 -3.27 20.21 5.36
N PRO A 576 -4.51 20.49 5.78
CA PRO A 576 -4.90 20.31 7.18
C PRO A 576 -4.79 18.84 7.57
N TYR A 577 -4.55 18.59 8.85
CA TYR A 577 -4.67 17.24 9.40
C TYR A 577 -6.06 16.67 9.14
N ARG A 578 -6.12 15.42 8.72
CA ARG A 578 -7.35 14.73 8.34
C ARG A 578 -7.73 13.68 9.38
N ASP A 579 -8.97 13.73 9.84
CA ASP A 579 -9.62 12.76 10.73
C ASP A 579 -10.89 12.14 10.13
N TRP A 580 -11.32 12.63 8.97
CA TRP A 580 -12.43 12.11 8.18
C TRP A 580 -11.91 11.40 6.90
N PRO A 581 -12.44 10.24 6.49
CA PRO A 581 -13.60 9.51 7.05
C PRO A 581 -13.31 8.83 8.38
N THR A 582 -14.32 8.70 9.23
CA THR A 582 -14.25 7.96 10.50
C THR A 582 -14.75 6.52 10.32
N ARG A 583 -14.60 5.69 11.36
CA ARG A 583 -15.20 4.34 11.41
C ARG A 583 -16.72 4.33 11.40
N GLU A 584 -17.35 5.47 11.64
CA GLU A 584 -18.81 5.65 11.63
C GLU A 584 -19.30 6.25 10.31
N THR A 585 -18.39 6.60 9.41
CA THR A 585 -18.77 7.13 8.10
C THR A 585 -19.43 6.03 7.28
N ASP A 586 -20.70 6.24 6.90
CA ASP A 586 -21.45 5.30 6.09
C ASP A 586 -20.72 5.03 4.75
N ASN A 587 -20.40 3.75 4.52
CA ASN A 587 -19.69 3.29 3.33
C ASN A 587 -20.56 3.34 2.08
N GLU A 588 -21.86 3.11 2.22
CA GLU A 588 -22.81 2.97 1.11
C GLU A 588 -23.74 4.19 0.97
N ALA A 589 -23.52 5.24 1.76
CA ALA A 589 -24.17 6.54 1.58
C ALA A 589 -23.84 7.12 0.19
N LYS A 590 -24.85 7.19 -0.67
CA LYS A 590 -24.76 7.82 -1.98
C LYS A 590 -24.50 9.32 -1.84
N HIS A 591 -23.53 9.82 -2.58
CA HIS A 591 -23.24 11.25 -2.69
C HIS A 591 -22.88 11.60 -4.14
N PRO A 592 -23.12 12.85 -4.60
CA PRO A 592 -22.54 13.33 -5.84
C PRO A 592 -21.01 13.34 -5.74
N PRO A 593 -20.27 13.39 -6.88
CA PRO A 593 -18.84 13.66 -6.84
C PRO A 593 -18.52 14.87 -5.96
N LEU A 594 -17.45 14.80 -5.17
CA LEU A 594 -17.04 15.94 -4.36
C LEU A 594 -16.73 17.14 -5.25
N GLU A 595 -17.13 18.33 -4.81
CA GLU A 595 -17.07 19.55 -5.62
C GLU A 595 -15.64 19.86 -6.06
N GLY A 596 -15.40 20.06 -7.35
CA GLY A 596 -14.06 20.35 -7.88
C GLY A 596 -13.05 19.20 -7.78
N ALA A 597 -13.47 17.96 -7.46
CA ALA A 597 -12.55 16.82 -7.31
C ALA A 597 -11.73 16.48 -8.56
N ASP A 598 -12.28 16.83 -9.72
CA ASP A 598 -11.69 16.60 -11.03
C ASP A 598 -10.82 17.77 -11.52
N ASP A 599 -10.79 18.90 -10.82
CA ASP A 599 -10.06 20.10 -11.24
C ASP A 599 -8.89 20.38 -10.29
N PRO A 600 -7.67 20.67 -10.80
CA PRO A 600 -6.56 21.07 -9.96
C PRO A 600 -6.88 22.37 -9.21
N ALA A 601 -6.56 22.41 -7.91
CA ALA A 601 -6.58 23.62 -7.12
C ALA A 601 -5.44 24.58 -7.54
N PRO A 602 -5.49 25.87 -7.15
CA PRO A 602 -4.35 26.76 -7.36
C PRO A 602 -3.08 26.22 -6.72
N VAL A 603 -2.04 25.99 -7.53
CA VAL A 603 -0.76 25.40 -7.08
C VAL A 603 -0.17 26.19 -5.91
N ILE A 604 0.28 25.45 -4.91
CA ILE A 604 1.13 25.93 -3.81
C ILE A 604 2.43 25.13 -3.78
N VAL A 605 3.52 25.79 -3.39
CA VAL A 605 4.85 25.17 -3.33
C VAL A 605 5.57 25.63 -2.07
N TYR A 606 6.13 24.66 -1.37
CA TYR A 606 7.04 24.90 -0.25
C TYR A 606 8.35 24.16 -0.50
N ASN A 607 9.46 24.79 -0.15
CA ASN A 607 10.79 24.19 -0.21
C ASN A 607 11.37 24.13 1.20
N VAL A 608 12.03 23.01 1.52
CA VAL A 608 12.67 22.77 2.83
C VAL A 608 14.12 22.37 2.63
N ARG A 609 15.02 22.88 3.47
CA ARG A 609 16.45 22.51 3.52
C ARG A 609 17.03 22.64 4.93
N ASP A 610 18.28 22.18 5.09
CA ASP A 610 19.04 22.24 6.34
C ASP A 610 18.32 21.62 7.54
N VAL A 611 17.66 20.48 7.34
CA VAL A 611 16.86 19.82 8.39
C VAL A 611 17.80 19.18 9.39
N ARG A 612 17.66 19.56 10.66
CA ARG A 612 18.40 18.99 11.78
C ARG A 612 17.45 18.63 12.92
N ALA A 613 17.71 17.51 13.58
CA ALA A 613 17.05 17.21 14.85
C ALA A 613 17.97 16.42 15.75
N ALA A 614 18.06 16.84 17.02
CA ALA A 614 18.77 16.12 18.06
C ALA A 614 17.85 16.01 19.26
N ALA A 615 17.78 14.84 19.87
CA ALA A 615 16.96 14.61 21.05
C ALA A 615 17.74 13.87 22.13
N ALA A 616 17.39 14.14 23.38
CA ALA A 616 17.93 13.49 24.57
C ALA A 616 16.79 12.93 25.42
N THR A 617 17.00 11.72 25.94
CA THR A 617 16.11 11.06 26.89
C THR A 617 16.16 11.69 28.26
#